data_AF-A0A0D0AQL7-F1
#
_entry.id   AF-A0A0D0AQL7-F1
#
_cell.length_a   1.000
_cell.length_b   1.000
_cell.length_c   1.000
_cell.angle_alpha   90.00
_cell.angle_beta   90.00
_cell.angle_gamma   90.00
#
_symmetry.space_group_name_H-M   'P 1'
#
loop_
_entity.id
_entity.type
_entity.pdbx_description
1 polymer ?
#
loop_
_entity_poly.entity_id
_entity_poly.type
_entity_poly.pdbx_seq_one_letter_code
_entity_poly.pdbx_strand_id
1 'polypeptide(L)' 'LRKLAYKLIHSTTILLPTWHKVLRASGQSITNMPWDVATQWNSTFDMLKYALDH' A
#
# COMPACT_ATOMS: atom_id res chain seq x y z
N LEU A 1 7.63 -4.31 1.48
CA LEU A 1 6.74 -3.43 0.70
C LEU A 1 6.19 -4.13 -0.56
N ARG A 2 7.01 -4.53 -1.53
CA ARG A 2 6.51 -5.12 -2.80
C ARG A 2 5.63 -6.37 -2.65
N LYS A 3 5.98 -7.32 -1.78
CA LYS A 3 5.11 -8.49 -1.48
C LYS A 3 3.79 -8.11 -0.80
N LEU A 4 3.79 -7.06 0.02
CA LEU A 4 2.60 -6.56 0.70
C LEU A 4 1.68 -5.85 -0.30
N ALA A 5 2.24 -4.92 -1.10
CA ALA A 5 1.54 -4.25 -2.18
C ALA A 5 0.96 -5.27 -3.17
N TYR A 6 1.73 -6.26 -3.60
CA TYR A 6 1.22 -7.34 -4.47
C TYR A 6 0.03 -8.08 -3.84
N LYS A 7 0.12 -8.50 -2.57
CA LYS A 7 -1.01 -9.15 -1.88
C LYS A 7 -2.23 -8.24 -1.71
N LEU A 8 -2.02 -6.96 -1.51
CA LEU A 8 -3.09 -5.96 -1.42
C LEU A 8 -3.82 -5.79 -2.77
N ILE A 9 -3.11 -5.89 -3.91
CA ILE A 9 -3.72 -5.88 -5.27
C ILE A 9 -4.52 -7.15 -5.52
N HIS A 10 -3.92 -8.30 -5.22
CA HIS A 10 -4.52 -9.59 -5.57
C HIS A 10 -5.54 -10.10 -4.54
N SER A 11 -5.64 -9.45 -3.38
CA SER A 11 -6.57 -9.79 -2.31
C SER A 11 -7.27 -8.54 -1.76
N THR A 12 -7.80 -7.71 -2.66
CA THR A 12 -8.49 -6.45 -2.33
C THR A 12 -9.66 -6.66 -1.37
N THR A 13 -10.38 -7.78 -1.46
CA THR A 13 -11.59 -7.99 -0.64
C THR A 13 -11.31 -8.27 0.84
N ILE A 14 -10.15 -8.84 1.18
CA ILE A 14 -9.81 -9.25 2.55
C ILE A 14 -8.70 -8.38 3.13
N LEU A 15 -7.65 -8.12 2.35
CA LEU A 15 -6.48 -7.38 2.81
C LEU A 15 -6.72 -5.87 2.85
N LEU A 16 -7.46 -5.29 1.88
CA LEU A 16 -7.66 -3.84 1.82
C LEU A 16 -8.47 -3.29 3.02
N PRO A 17 -9.58 -3.93 3.46
CA PRO A 17 -10.28 -3.48 4.66
C PRO A 17 -9.43 -3.61 5.91
N THR A 18 -8.61 -4.67 5.99
CA THR A 18 -7.69 -4.90 7.10
C THR A 18 -6.59 -3.84 7.14
N TRP A 19 -6.04 -3.48 5.98
CA TRP A 19 -5.08 -2.39 5.83
C TRP A 19 -5.66 -1.05 6.30
N HIS A 20 -6.89 -0.71 5.88
CA HIS A 20 -7.56 0.49 6.34
C HIS A 20 -7.83 0.51 7.85
N LYS A 21 -8.13 -0.64 8.45
CA LYS A 21 -8.26 -0.75 9.91
C LYS A 21 -6.95 -0.46 10.63
N VAL A 22 -5.83 -0.99 10.10
CA VAL A 22 -4.49 -0.74 10.66
C VAL A 22 -4.13 0.74 10.55
N LEU A 23 -4.33 1.37 9.40
CA LEU A 23 -4.09 2.81 9.21
C LEU A 23 -4.95 3.67 10.15
N ARG A 24 -6.22 3.32 10.31
CA ARG A 24 -7.12 4.01 11.26
C ARG A 24 -6.64 3.84 12.71
N ALA A 25 -6.15 2.65 13.07
CA ALA A 25 -5.63 2.38 14.39
C ALA A 25 -4.31 3.12 14.68
N SER A 26 -3.48 3.36 13.66
CA SER A 26 -2.28 4.19 13.78
C SER A 26 -2.55 5.70 13.68
N GLY A 27 -3.82 6.11 13.52
CA GLY A 27 -4.21 7.52 13.40
C GLY A 27 -3.80 8.17 12.07
N GLN A 28 -3.43 7.37 11.07
CA GLN A 28 -2.99 7.85 9.78
C GLN A 28 -4.17 8.06 8.84
N SER A 29 -3.95 8.91 7.82
CA SER A 29 -4.92 9.06 6.74
C SER A 29 -5.15 7.73 6.03
N ILE A 30 -6.41 7.42 5.76
CA ILE A 30 -6.79 6.22 5.01
C ILE A 30 -6.38 6.43 3.55
N THR A 31 -5.20 5.91 3.21
CA THR A 31 -4.64 5.97 1.87
C THR A 31 -4.31 4.56 1.37
N ASN A 32 -4.32 4.39 0.06
CA ASN A 32 -3.85 3.15 -0.56
C ASN A 32 -2.38 3.29 -0.89
N MET A 33 -1.62 2.25 -0.57
CA MET A 33 -0.22 2.20 -0.97
C MET A 33 -0.12 2.30 -2.50
N PRO A 34 0.75 3.18 -3.05
CA PRO A 34 0.99 3.23 -4.48
C PRO A 34 1.49 1.87 -4.96
N TRP A 35 1.07 1.49 -6.17
CA TRP A 35 1.17 0.13 -6.65
C TRP A 35 2.34 -0.06 -7.62
N ASP A 36 2.90 -1.27 -7.62
CA ASP A 36 3.88 -1.69 -8.63
C ASP A 36 3.18 -1.92 -9.97
N VAL A 37 3.09 -0.87 -10.79
CA VAL A 37 2.60 -0.99 -12.17
C VAL A 37 3.78 -1.31 -13.08
N ALA A 38 3.68 -2.39 -13.86
CA ALA A 38 4.76 -2.89 -14.71
C ALA A 38 5.29 -1.86 -15.73
N THR A 39 4.51 -0.82 -16.04
CA THR A 39 4.88 0.27 -16.96
C THR A 39 5.43 1.51 -16.26
N GLN A 40 5.53 1.54 -14.93
CA GLN A 40 5.96 2.70 -14.17
C GLN A 40 7.33 2.46 -13.51
N TRP A 41 8.37 3.05 -14.10
CA TRP A 41 9.77 2.87 -13.72
C TRP A 41 10.11 3.26 -12.26
N ASN A 42 9.25 4.04 -11.60
CA ASN A 42 9.48 4.56 -10.24
C ASN A 42 8.51 4.01 -9.18
N SER A 43 7.72 2.99 -9.49
CA SER A 43 6.74 2.43 -8.54
C SER A 43 7.35 2.00 -7.20
N THR A 44 8.57 1.45 -7.22
CA THR A 44 9.29 1.02 -6.02
C THR A 44 9.76 2.21 -5.19
N PHE A 45 10.15 3.32 -5.83
CA PHE A 45 10.51 4.56 -5.15
C PHE A 45 9.29 5.19 -4.47
N ASP A 46 8.16 5.26 -5.18
CA ASP A 46 6.92 5.82 -4.65
C ASP A 46 6.37 4.98 -3.48
N MET A 47 6.47 3.65 -3.57
CA MET A 47 6.13 2.73 -2.48
C MET A 47 7.02 2.92 -1.25
N LEU A 48 8.33 3.11 -1.45
CA LEU A 48 9.27 3.32 -0.34
C LEU A 48 9.00 4.67 0.33
N LYS A 49 8.81 5.72 -0.46
CA LYS A 49 8.46 7.06 0.01
C LYS A 49 7.17 7.04 0.81
N TYR A 50 6.13 6.39 0.29
CA TYR A 50 4.86 6.25 0.99
C TYR A 50 5.01 5.54 2.35
N ALA A 51 5.80 4.46 2.42
CA ALA A 51 6.03 3.72 3.65
C ALA A 51 6.97 4.39 4.65
N LEU A 52 7.66 5.47 4.26
CA LEU A 52 8.46 6.30 5.16
C LEU A 52 7.66 7.49 5.70
N ASP A 53 6.65 7.93 4.95
CA ASP A 53 5.74 9.01 5.32
C ASP A 53 4.60 8.53 6.25
N HIS A 54 4.41 7.21 6.36
CA HIS A 54 3.40 6.49 7.15
C HIS A 54 4.09 5.54 8.13
#